data_AF-A0AAD3SHA8-F1
#
_entry.id   AF-A0AAD3SHA8-F1
#
_cell.length_a   1.000
_cell.length_b   1.000
_cell.length_c   1.000
_cell.angle_alpha   90.00
_cell.angle_beta   90.00
_cell.angle_gamma   90.00
#
_symmetry.space_group_name_H-M   'P 1'
#
loop_
_entity.id
_entity.type
_entity.pdbx_description
1 polymer ?
#
loop_
_entity_poly.entity_id
_entity_poly.type
_entity_poly.pdbx_seq_one_letter_code
_entity_poly.pdbx_strand_id
1 'polypeptide(L)'
;MWKIYLDMEDYAAALANCRTALQGDPIYLAQAEATFFGKNFYRAASFYAKINYILSFEEITLKFMCVNEQDACGHFLLQKLDNLSHDDKCQITMISTWATELYLDEINWLLLEDDFTSSDRRLEYQPIIKELHAFLSELLIVSKARCAAKHSKGETASLIARKSSGEEATSNT
;
A
#
# COMPACT_ATOMS: atom_id res chain seq x y z
N MET A 1 -27.03 -0.07 -11.93
CA MET A 1 -27.01 1.35 -12.32
C MET A 1 -25.58 1.85 -12.59
N TRP A 2 -24.57 1.57 -11.77
CA TRP A 2 -23.17 2.02 -12.03
C TRP A 2 -22.57 1.54 -13.38
N LYS A 3 -22.90 0.33 -13.84
CA LYS A 3 -22.42 -0.22 -15.12
C LYS A 3 -22.74 0.64 -16.34
N ILE A 4 -23.93 1.25 -16.36
CA ILE A 4 -24.38 2.10 -17.47
C ILE A 4 -23.51 3.36 -17.57
N TYR A 5 -23.16 3.96 -16.41
CA TYR A 5 -22.25 5.11 -16.36
C TYR A 5 -20.82 4.73 -16.73
N LEU A 6 -20.39 3.52 -16.38
CA LEU A 6 -19.09 2.99 -16.80
C LEU A 6 -19.00 2.84 -18.33
N ASP A 7 -20.05 2.34 -18.97
CA ASP A 7 -20.13 2.21 -20.43
C ASP A 7 -20.11 3.58 -21.14
N MET A 8 -20.51 4.64 -20.45
CA MET A 8 -20.46 6.03 -20.93
C MET A 8 -19.15 6.75 -20.56
N GLU A 9 -18.19 6.06 -19.94
CA GLU A 9 -16.94 6.62 -19.41
C GLU A 9 -17.13 7.74 -18.35
N ASP A 10 -18.33 7.88 -17.78
CA ASP A 10 -18.58 8.78 -16.66
C ASP A 10 -18.25 8.10 -15.34
N TYR A 11 -16.95 8.07 -15.02
CA TYR A 11 -16.42 7.44 -13.82
C TYR A 11 -16.93 8.10 -12.53
N ALA A 12 -17.19 9.41 -12.55
CA ALA A 12 -17.65 10.14 -11.37
C ALA A 12 -19.09 9.75 -11.00
N ALA A 13 -20.00 9.72 -11.99
CA ALA A 13 -21.35 9.24 -11.79
C ALA A 13 -21.37 7.74 -11.44
N ALA A 14 -20.51 6.93 -12.06
CA ALA A 14 -20.39 5.51 -11.75
C ALA A 14 -20.01 5.27 -10.27
N LEU A 15 -18.97 5.96 -9.78
CA LEU A 15 -18.51 5.84 -8.38
C LEU A 15 -19.56 6.34 -7.39
N ALA A 16 -20.27 7.44 -7.69
CA ALA A 16 -21.35 7.95 -6.85
C ALA A 16 -22.52 6.95 -6.70
N ASN A 17 -22.68 6.04 -7.67
CA ASN A 17 -23.72 5.01 -7.66
C ASN A 17 -23.23 3.65 -7.15
N CYS A 18 -21.96 3.53 -6.73
CA CYS A 18 -21.43 2.32 -6.12
C CYS A 18 -21.75 2.25 -4.63
N ARG A 19 -22.10 1.06 -4.15
CA ARG A 19 -22.44 0.82 -2.74
C ARG A 19 -21.34 0.08 -1.97
N THR A 20 -20.38 -0.49 -2.68
CA THR A 20 -19.35 -1.36 -2.09
C THR A 20 -18.03 -1.15 -2.82
N ALA A 21 -16.92 -1.30 -2.11
CA ALA A 21 -15.57 -1.24 -2.70
C ALA A 21 -15.41 -2.21 -3.89
N LEU A 22 -15.95 -3.43 -3.77
CA LEU A 22 -15.99 -4.42 -4.86
C LEU A 22 -16.66 -3.93 -6.15
N GLN A 23 -17.63 -3.02 -6.06
CA GLN A 23 -18.27 -2.42 -7.24
C GLN A 23 -17.47 -1.23 -7.79
N GLY A 24 -16.63 -0.62 -6.96
CA GLY A 24 -15.72 0.45 -7.37
C GLY A 24 -14.50 -0.07 -8.12
N ASP A 25 -14.01 -1.26 -7.80
CA ASP A 25 -12.83 -1.88 -8.43
C ASP A 25 -12.89 -1.89 -9.98
N PRO A 26 -13.98 -2.34 -10.64
CA PRO A 26 -14.09 -2.28 -12.10
C PRO A 26 -14.00 -0.87 -12.68
N ILE A 27 -14.49 0.13 -11.95
CA ILE A 27 -14.49 1.53 -12.39
C ILE A 27 -13.09 2.11 -12.28
N TYR A 28 -12.43 1.88 -11.14
CA TYR A 28 -11.03 2.26 -10.97
C TYR A 28 -10.12 1.55 -11.95
N LEU A 29 -10.40 0.28 -12.27
CA LEU A 29 -9.66 -0.44 -13.31
C LEU A 29 -9.81 0.24 -14.66
N ALA A 30 -11.03 0.50 -15.12
CA ALA A 30 -11.25 1.16 -16.40
C ALA A 30 -10.60 2.55 -16.45
N GLN A 31 -10.69 3.32 -15.37
CA GLN A 31 -10.07 4.64 -15.25
C GLN A 31 -8.54 4.55 -15.26
N ALA A 32 -7.97 3.56 -14.57
CA ALA A 32 -6.54 3.31 -14.52
C ALA A 32 -6.01 2.89 -15.90
N GLU A 33 -6.67 1.94 -16.58
CA GLU A 33 -6.33 1.51 -17.94
C GLU A 33 -6.36 2.68 -18.92
N ALA A 34 -7.45 3.47 -18.95
CA ALA A 34 -7.56 4.64 -19.83
C ALA A 34 -6.42 5.64 -19.59
N THR A 35 -6.09 5.89 -18.32
CA THR A 35 -5.01 6.80 -17.93
C THR A 35 -3.63 6.24 -18.28
N PHE A 36 -3.45 4.92 -18.16
CA PHE A 36 -2.22 4.18 -18.50
C PHE A 36 -1.98 4.19 -20.01
N PHE A 37 -3.02 3.96 -20.84
CA PHE A 37 -2.94 4.12 -22.30
C PHE A 37 -2.63 5.56 -22.71
N GLY A 38 -3.14 6.53 -21.96
CA GLY A 38 -2.79 7.94 -22.10
C GLY A 38 -1.36 8.29 -21.63
N LYS A 39 -0.52 7.32 -21.25
CA LYS A 39 0.86 7.48 -20.72
C LYS A 39 0.95 8.35 -19.46
N ASN A 40 -0.15 8.53 -18.74
CA ASN A 40 -0.17 9.26 -17.48
C ASN A 40 0.05 8.29 -16.31
N PHE A 41 1.22 7.65 -16.27
CA PHE A 41 1.51 6.50 -15.39
C PHE A 41 1.32 6.81 -13.90
N TYR A 42 1.76 7.99 -13.44
CA TYR A 42 1.60 8.40 -12.04
C TYR A 42 0.13 8.48 -11.59
N ARG A 43 -0.74 9.00 -12.46
CA ARG A 43 -2.18 9.09 -12.19
C ARG A 43 -2.83 7.70 -12.29
N ALA A 44 -2.39 6.87 -13.23
CA ALA A 44 -2.84 5.48 -13.32
C ALA A 44 -2.49 4.70 -12.04
N ALA A 45 -1.27 4.85 -11.51
CA ALA A 45 -0.81 4.25 -10.25
C ALA A 45 -1.75 4.60 -9.09
N SER A 46 -2.17 5.86 -9.00
CA SER A 46 -3.10 6.33 -7.97
C SER A 46 -4.48 5.67 -8.04
N PHE A 47 -4.95 5.31 -9.23
CA PHE A 47 -6.21 4.57 -9.41
C PHE A 47 -6.04 3.08 -9.14
N TYR A 48 -4.96 2.47 -9.63
CA TYR A 48 -4.62 1.08 -9.34
C TYR A 48 -4.49 0.80 -7.84
N ALA A 49 -3.91 1.74 -7.07
CA ALA A 49 -3.76 1.60 -5.62
C ALA A 49 -5.09 1.45 -4.86
N LYS A 50 -6.22 1.88 -5.47
CA LYS A 50 -7.57 1.81 -4.89
C LYS A 50 -8.28 0.48 -5.15
N ILE A 51 -7.80 -0.30 -6.12
CA ILE A 51 -8.36 -1.62 -6.48
C ILE A 51 -7.86 -2.64 -5.49
N ASN A 52 -8.72 -3.49 -4.93
CA ASN A 52 -8.32 -4.44 -3.88
C ASN A 52 -8.55 -5.91 -4.22
N TYR A 53 -9.48 -6.22 -5.13
CA TYR A 53 -9.97 -7.58 -5.32
C TYR A 53 -9.83 -8.10 -6.74
N ILE A 54 -9.92 -7.23 -7.75
CA ILE A 54 -9.93 -7.67 -9.16
C ILE A 54 -8.54 -7.99 -9.70
N LEU A 55 -7.53 -7.21 -9.29
CA LEU A 55 -6.14 -7.41 -9.68
C LEU A 55 -5.27 -7.57 -8.45
N SER A 56 -4.27 -8.43 -8.56
CA SER A 56 -3.25 -8.56 -7.53
C SER A 56 -2.27 -7.38 -7.59
N PHE A 57 -1.61 -7.06 -6.46
CA PHE A 57 -0.62 -5.99 -6.49
C PHE A 57 0.57 -6.38 -7.37
N GLU A 58 0.94 -7.66 -7.42
CA GLU A 58 2.03 -8.19 -8.24
C GLU A 58 1.75 -7.95 -9.72
N GLU A 59 0.54 -8.27 -10.20
CA GLU A 59 0.14 -8.05 -11.60
C GLU A 59 0.29 -6.58 -12.01
N ILE A 60 -0.16 -5.67 -11.15
CA ILE A 60 -0.05 -4.22 -11.40
C ILE A 60 1.42 -3.78 -11.37
N THR A 61 2.19 -4.27 -10.40
CA THR A 61 3.61 -3.90 -10.23
C THR A 61 4.43 -4.34 -11.44
N LEU A 62 4.25 -5.58 -11.88
CA LEU A 62 4.89 -6.11 -13.09
C LEU A 62 4.48 -5.32 -14.34
N LYS A 63 3.22 -4.87 -14.42
CA LYS A 63 2.77 -4.02 -15.52
C LYS A 63 3.54 -2.70 -15.63
N PHE A 64 3.82 -2.03 -14.49
CA PHE A 64 4.64 -0.81 -14.48
C PHE A 64 6.12 -1.10 -14.81
N MET A 65 6.66 -2.20 -14.28
CA MET A 65 8.03 -2.62 -14.60
C MET A 65 8.23 -2.90 -16.09
N CYS A 66 7.25 -3.51 -16.77
CA CYS A 66 7.34 -3.79 -18.21
C CYS A 66 7.41 -2.52 -19.08
N VAL A 67 6.88 -1.39 -18.61
CA VAL A 67 6.98 -0.10 -19.31
C VAL A 67 8.14 0.76 -18.79
N ASN A 68 8.95 0.23 -17.88
CA ASN A 68 10.10 0.89 -17.25
C ASN A 68 9.75 2.20 -16.53
N GLU A 69 8.54 2.26 -15.94
CA GLU A 69 8.04 3.43 -15.20
C GLU A 69 8.19 3.20 -13.69
N GLN A 70 9.43 3.35 -13.21
CA GLN A 70 9.82 3.06 -11.83
C GLN A 70 9.17 4.02 -10.82
N ASP A 71 9.10 5.31 -11.13
CA ASP A 71 8.51 6.33 -10.25
C ASP A 71 7.02 6.06 -9.99
N ALA A 72 6.27 5.74 -11.06
CA ALA A 72 4.86 5.40 -10.97
C ALA A 72 4.65 4.07 -10.21
N CYS A 73 5.55 3.11 -10.40
CA CYS A 73 5.55 1.85 -9.67
C CYS A 73 5.74 2.06 -8.16
N GLY A 74 6.72 2.88 -7.77
CA GLY A 74 6.98 3.25 -6.38
C GLY A 74 5.77 3.94 -5.75
N HIS A 75 5.19 4.93 -6.46
CA HIS A 75 3.98 5.62 -6.01
C HIS A 75 2.79 4.67 -5.79
N PHE A 76 2.58 3.72 -6.71
CA PHE A 76 1.55 2.69 -6.55
C PHE A 76 1.78 1.86 -5.28
N LEU A 77 2.99 1.33 -5.08
CA LEU A 77 3.31 0.44 -3.95
C LEU A 77 3.15 1.14 -2.61
N LEU A 78 3.62 2.39 -2.49
CA LEU A 78 3.48 3.18 -1.26
C LEU A 78 2.02 3.47 -0.95
N GLN A 79 1.26 3.93 -1.95
CA GLN A 79 -0.17 4.19 -1.76
C GLN A 79 -0.98 2.91 -1.49
N LYS A 80 -0.56 1.78 -2.07
CA LYS A 80 -1.16 0.47 -1.81
C LYS A 80 -0.90 0.03 -0.37
N LEU A 81 0.29 0.27 0.15
CA LEU A 81 0.68 -0.02 1.53
C LEU A 81 -0.18 0.76 2.54
N ASP A 82 -0.46 2.04 2.26
CA ASP A 82 -1.34 2.89 3.09
C ASP A 82 -2.79 2.37 3.16
N ASN A 83 -3.24 1.68 2.10
CA ASN A 83 -4.60 1.14 2.01
C ASN A 83 -4.74 -0.26 2.65
N LEU A 84 -3.64 -0.93 3.00
CA LEU A 84 -3.70 -2.27 3.58
C LEU A 84 -4.09 -2.27 5.05
N SER A 85 -4.85 -3.29 5.45
CA SER A 85 -5.13 -3.50 6.85
C SER A 85 -3.89 -3.98 7.57
N HIS A 86 -3.79 -3.60 8.84
CA HIS A 86 -2.71 -3.99 9.70
C HIS A 86 -2.52 -5.49 9.93
N ASP A 87 -3.56 -6.28 9.66
CA ASP A 87 -3.54 -7.73 9.77
C ASP A 87 -2.99 -8.42 8.51
N ASP A 88 -2.86 -7.69 7.39
CA ASP A 88 -2.34 -8.19 6.11
C ASP A 88 -0.80 -8.27 6.11
N LYS A 89 -0.21 -8.84 7.17
CA LYS A 89 1.24 -8.86 7.41
C LYS A 89 2.04 -9.41 6.22
N CYS A 90 1.54 -10.45 5.58
CA CYS A 90 2.21 -11.05 4.42
C CYS A 90 2.30 -10.06 3.25
N GLN A 91 1.19 -9.41 2.90
CA GLN A 91 1.16 -8.42 1.82
C GLN A 91 1.97 -7.18 2.18
N ILE A 92 1.87 -6.69 3.42
CA ILE A 92 2.69 -5.57 3.91
C ILE A 92 4.18 -5.88 3.74
N THR A 93 4.64 -7.05 4.19
CA THR A 93 6.05 -7.45 4.05
C THR A 93 6.44 -7.56 2.58
N MET A 94 5.62 -8.20 1.75
CA MET A 94 5.94 -8.38 0.33
C MET A 94 6.05 -7.04 -0.41
N ILE A 95 5.06 -6.16 -0.26
CA ILE A 95 5.07 -4.82 -0.85
C ILE A 95 6.25 -4.00 -0.34
N SER A 96 6.56 -4.09 0.96
CA SER A 96 7.72 -3.40 1.55
C SER A 96 9.05 -3.87 0.95
N THR A 97 9.19 -5.17 0.71
CA THR A 97 10.37 -5.73 0.05
C THR A 97 10.51 -5.17 -1.37
N TRP A 98 9.43 -5.19 -2.16
CA TRP A 98 9.46 -4.66 -3.53
C TRP A 98 9.74 -3.16 -3.57
N ALA A 99 9.14 -2.38 -2.67
CA ALA A 99 9.43 -0.94 -2.56
C ALA A 99 10.89 -0.69 -2.17
N THR A 100 11.46 -1.52 -1.28
CA THR A 100 12.88 -1.44 -0.91
C THR A 100 13.79 -1.76 -2.09
N GLU A 101 13.45 -2.79 -2.89
CA GLU A 101 14.17 -3.12 -4.11
C GLU A 101 14.18 -1.93 -5.09
N LEU A 102 13.05 -1.24 -5.30
CA LEU A 102 13.01 -0.05 -6.15
C LEU A 102 13.92 1.09 -5.66
N TYR A 103 13.96 1.36 -4.34
CA TYR A 103 14.88 2.35 -3.79
C TYR A 103 16.35 1.94 -3.97
N LEU A 104 16.66 0.66 -3.79
CA LEU A 104 18.02 0.15 -3.98
C LEU A 104 18.45 0.21 -5.44
N ASP A 105 17.54 -0.09 -6.37
CA ASP A 105 17.80 0.01 -7.81
C ASP A 105 18.09 1.47 -8.22
N GLU A 106 17.33 2.43 -7.69
CA GLU A 106 17.56 3.86 -7.94
C GLU A 106 18.91 4.34 -7.38
N ILE A 107 19.23 3.94 -6.14
CA ILE A 107 20.54 4.23 -5.53
C ILE A 107 21.66 3.59 -6.34
N ASN A 108 21.50 2.34 -6.77
CA ASN A 108 22.50 1.61 -7.54
C ASN A 108 22.72 2.25 -8.92
N TRP A 109 21.65 2.70 -9.58
CA TRP A 109 21.74 3.45 -10.84
C TRP A 109 22.56 4.73 -10.65
N LEU A 110 22.24 5.56 -9.64
CA LEU A 110 23.00 6.79 -9.34
C LEU A 110 24.46 6.54 -8.94
N LEU A 111 24.77 5.38 -8.36
CA LEU A 111 26.14 5.03 -7.98
C LEU A 111 26.99 4.53 -9.15
N LEU A 112 26.36 3.93 -10.17
CA LEU A 112 27.04 3.31 -11.32
C LEU A 112 27.25 4.27 -12.50
N GLU A 113 26.60 5.44 -12.53
CA GLU A 113 26.87 6.46 -13.54
C GLU A 113 28.27 7.10 -13.35
N ASP A 114 29.15 6.84 -14.32
CA ASP A 114 30.60 7.05 -14.24
C ASP A 114 31.07 8.52 -14.47
N ASP A 115 30.14 9.45 -14.75
CA ASP A 115 30.47 10.76 -15.35
C ASP A 115 30.68 11.93 -14.35
N PHE A 116 30.45 11.74 -13.05
CA PHE A 116 30.54 12.84 -12.06
C PHE A 116 31.76 12.76 -11.14
N THR A 117 32.25 13.91 -10.68
CA THR A 117 33.27 13.97 -9.62
C THR A 117 32.71 13.39 -8.33
N SER A 118 33.56 12.78 -7.50
CA SER A 118 33.15 12.03 -6.30
C SER A 118 32.35 12.84 -5.25
N SER A 119 32.40 14.17 -5.31
CA SER A 119 31.65 15.06 -4.43
C SER A 119 30.20 15.30 -4.88
N ASP A 120 29.91 15.32 -6.20
CA ASP A 120 28.56 15.51 -6.74
C ASP A 120 27.69 14.25 -6.58
N ARG A 121 28.25 13.06 -6.83
CA ARG A 121 27.52 11.79 -6.64
C ARG A 121 26.90 11.67 -5.25
N ARG A 122 27.63 12.10 -4.22
CA ARG A 122 27.15 12.04 -2.83
C ARG A 122 25.94 12.94 -2.58
N LEU A 123 25.70 13.98 -3.37
CA LEU A 123 24.56 14.87 -3.16
C LEU A 123 23.26 14.29 -3.72
N GLU A 124 23.34 13.44 -4.74
CA GLU A 124 22.17 12.95 -5.48
C GLU A 124 21.49 11.74 -4.83
N TYR A 125 22.24 10.75 -4.33
CA TYR A 125 21.63 9.55 -3.71
C TYR A 125 21.36 9.70 -2.20
N GLN A 126 21.98 10.68 -1.53
CA GLN A 126 21.73 10.94 -0.10
C GLN A 126 20.27 11.26 0.26
N PRO A 127 19.50 12.06 -0.51
CA PRO A 127 18.08 12.23 -0.22
C PRO A 127 17.31 10.90 -0.29
N ILE A 128 17.57 10.08 -1.30
CA ILE A 128 16.91 8.78 -1.48
C ILE A 128 17.23 7.83 -0.32
N ILE A 129 18.49 7.78 0.14
CA ILE A 129 18.87 7.01 1.33
C ILE A 129 18.11 7.49 2.58
N LYS A 130 17.95 8.80 2.76
CA LYS A 130 17.20 9.34 3.90
C LYS A 130 15.73 8.96 3.83
N GLU A 131 15.13 9.01 2.66
CA GLU A 131 13.75 8.60 2.41
C GLU A 131 13.55 7.10 2.69
N LEU A 132 14.43 6.25 2.15
CA LEU A 132 14.44 4.81 2.45
C LEU A 132 14.56 4.55 3.96
N HIS A 133 15.47 5.26 4.66
CA HIS A 133 15.59 5.12 6.10
C HIS A 133 14.33 5.57 6.84
N ALA A 134 13.68 6.64 6.41
CA ALA A 134 12.42 7.10 6.99
C ALA A 134 11.31 6.06 6.78
N PHE A 135 11.17 5.55 5.55
CA PHE A 135 10.23 4.50 5.17
C PHE A 135 10.41 3.22 5.99
N LEU A 136 11.64 2.69 6.06
CA LEU A 136 11.94 1.49 6.86
C LEU A 136 11.72 1.75 8.36
N SER A 137 12.04 2.95 8.84
CA SER A 137 11.78 3.32 10.25
C SER A 137 10.29 3.36 10.55
N GLU A 138 9.48 3.88 9.63
CA GLU A 138 8.02 3.90 9.73
C GLU A 138 7.45 2.47 9.75
N LEU A 139 7.90 1.59 8.84
CA LEU A 139 7.53 0.17 8.86
C LEU A 139 7.87 -0.53 10.19
N LEU A 140 9.03 -0.20 10.76
CA LEU A 140 9.48 -0.74 12.05
C LEU A 140 8.69 -0.17 13.23
N ILE A 141 8.33 1.11 13.20
CA ILE A 141 7.49 1.75 14.22
C ILE A 141 6.07 1.18 14.14
N VAL A 142 5.51 1.06 12.94
CA VAL A 142 4.19 0.50 12.70
C VAL A 142 4.13 -0.95 13.16
N SER A 143 5.16 -1.76 12.92
CA SER A 143 5.21 -3.13 13.45
C SER A 143 5.35 -3.17 14.99
N LYS A 144 6.18 -2.30 15.60
CA LYS A 144 6.38 -2.24 17.07
C LYS A 144 5.19 -1.66 17.85
N ALA A 145 4.67 -0.50 17.47
CA ALA A 145 3.53 0.15 18.12
C ALA A 145 2.28 -0.75 18.11
N ARG A 146 2.14 -1.54 17.05
CA ARG A 146 1.03 -2.47 16.83
C ARG A 146 1.20 -3.79 17.59
N CYS A 147 2.43 -4.24 17.87
CA CYS A 147 2.71 -5.31 18.84
C CYS A 147 2.35 -4.90 20.27
N ALA A 148 2.64 -3.65 20.66
CA ALA A 148 2.29 -3.12 21.98
C ALA A 148 0.76 -3.06 22.22
N ALA A 149 -0.02 -2.71 21.18
CA ALA A 149 -1.48 -2.69 21.25
C ALA A 149 -2.12 -4.09 21.44
N LYS A 150 -1.46 -5.17 20.98
CA LYS A 150 -1.94 -6.56 21.17
C LYS A 150 -1.71 -7.06 22.60
N HIS A 151 -0.63 -6.63 23.27
CA HIS A 151 -0.36 -6.99 24.67
C HIS A 151 -1.42 -6.40 25.62
N SER A 152 -1.79 -5.12 25.41
CA SER A 152 -2.81 -4.44 26.23
C SER A 152 -4.22 -5.03 26.05
N LYS A 153 -4.64 -5.33 24.81
CA LYS A 153 -5.96 -5.96 24.57
C LYS A 153 -6.04 -7.39 25.11
N GLY A 154 -4.95 -8.17 25.02
CA GLY A 154 -4.90 -9.53 25.57
C GLY A 154 -5.01 -9.59 27.10
N GLU A 155 -4.40 -8.63 27.81
CA GLU A 155 -4.52 -8.49 29.26
C GLU A 155 -5.94 -8.08 29.69
N THR A 156 -6.57 -7.14 28.98
CA THR A 156 -7.96 -6.73 29.29
C THR A 156 -8.98 -7.85 29.06
N ALA A 157 -8.84 -8.63 27.98
CA ALA A 157 -9.74 -9.75 27.68
C ALA A 157 -9.58 -10.90 28.70
N SER A 158 -8.37 -11.17 29.17
CA SER A 158 -8.11 -12.19 30.19
C SER A 158 -8.55 -11.76 31.59
N LEU A 159 -8.50 -10.47 31.92
CA LEU A 159 -9.08 -9.90 33.14
C LEU A 159 -10.61 -9.97 33.15
N ILE A 160 -11.27 -9.70 32.03
CA ILE A 160 -12.73 -9.79 31.88
C ILE A 160 -13.19 -11.25 31.98
N ALA A 161 -12.49 -12.20 31.34
CA ALA A 161 -12.81 -13.62 31.39
C ALA A 161 -12.65 -14.25 32.79
N ARG A 162 -11.70 -13.74 33.60
CA ARG A 162 -11.56 -14.15 35.02
C ARG A 162 -12.65 -13.59 35.91
N LYS A 163 -13.22 -12.43 35.55
CA LYS A 163 -14.29 -11.80 36.33
C LYS A 163 -15.64 -12.49 36.10
N SER A 164 -15.92 -12.90 34.85
CA SER A 164 -17.15 -13.63 34.51
C SER A 164 -17.21 -15.07 35.05
N SER A 165 -16.05 -15.69 35.33
CA SER A 165 -15.98 -17.03 35.93
C SER A 165 -16.06 -17.04 37.46
N GLY A 166 -16.03 -15.86 38.11
CA GLY A 166 -16.12 -15.72 39.57
C GLY A 166 -17.50 -15.32 40.11
N GLU A 167 -18.46 -14.91 39.27
CA GLU A 167 -19.75 -14.34 39.70
C GLU A 167 -20.92 -15.35 39.77
N GLU A 168 -20.71 -16.63 39.43
CA GLU A 168 -21.77 -17.65 39.43
C GLU A 168 -21.89 -18.46 40.74
N ALA A 169 -21.10 -18.16 41.77
CA ALA A 169 -21.03 -19.00 42.99
C ALA A 169 -21.81 -18.50 44.22
N THR A 170 -22.52 -17.36 44.16
CA THR A 170 -23.23 -16.83 45.35
C THR A 170 -24.62 -16.30 45.03
N SER A 171 -25.53 -17.16 44.59
CA SER A 171 -26.97 -16.92 44.79
C SER A 171 -27.74 -18.22 44.65
N ASN A 172 -27.75 -19.03 45.71
CA ASN A 172 -28.82 -19.99 46.01
C ASN A 172 -28.57 -20.59 47.38
N THR A 173 -29.06 -19.92 48.42
CA THR A 173 -29.70 -20.50 49.62
C THR A 173 -30.25 -19.37 50.47
#